data_AF-A0A803L374-F1
#
_entry.id   AF-A0A803L374-F1
#
_cell.length_a   1.000
_cell.length_b   1.000
_cell.length_c   1.000
_cell.angle_alpha   90.00
_cell.angle_beta   90.00
_cell.angle_gamma   90.00
#
_symmetry.space_group_name_H-M   'P 1'
#
loop_
_entity.id
_entity.type
_entity.pdbx_description
1 polymer ?
#
loop_
_entity_poly.entity_id
_entity_poly.type
_entity_poly.pdbx_seq_one_letter_code
_entity_poly.pdbx_strand_id
1 'polypeptide(L)'
;MLETALKFRRVFSGLSLPDGEDLNDNERPPEPEDWEKVERLVLFLEGFYLLTKRISGSHYVTANKGLGEIASMYDMLNNWEQSEDLNFQAMAIAMKKKFDKYWGMWIR
;
A
#
# COMPACT_ATOMS: atom_id res chain seq x y z
N MET A 1 -9.12 7.22 -2.30
CA MET A 1 -9.53 6.67 -3.61
C MET A 1 -9.89 5.19 -3.48
N LEU A 2 -8.97 4.31 -3.03
CA LEU A 2 -9.27 2.87 -2.85
C LEU A 2 -10.30 2.59 -1.73
N GLU A 3 -10.22 3.26 -0.57
CA GLU A 3 -11.27 3.20 0.46
C GLU A 3 -12.66 3.60 -0.07
N THR A 4 -12.70 4.57 -0.98
CA THR A 4 -13.94 5.01 -1.60
C THR A 4 -14.47 3.92 -2.52
N ALA A 5 -13.60 3.27 -3.30
CA ALA A 5 -13.96 2.14 -4.17
C ALA A 5 -14.55 0.96 -3.37
N LEU A 6 -14.00 0.65 -2.20
CA LEU A 6 -14.54 -0.39 -1.31
C LEU A 6 -16.02 -0.17 -0.94
N LYS A 7 -16.46 1.09 -0.79
CA LYS A 7 -17.87 1.41 -0.49
C LYS A 7 -18.82 1.02 -1.62
N PHE A 8 -18.30 0.90 -2.85
CA PHE A 8 -19.07 0.50 -4.02
C PHE A 8 -18.97 -1.00 -4.32
N ARG A 9 -18.25 -1.80 -3.51
CA ARG A 9 -18.11 -3.26 -3.68
C ARG A 9 -19.44 -3.93 -4.03
N ARG A 10 -20.49 -3.62 -3.27
CA ARG A 10 -21.84 -4.17 -3.46
C ARG A 10 -22.47 -3.84 -4.82
N VAL A 11 -22.17 -2.66 -5.36
CA VAL A 11 -22.67 -2.22 -6.67
C VAL A 11 -21.98 -3.03 -7.77
N PHE A 12 -20.66 -3.22 -7.65
CA PHE A 12 -19.88 -4.03 -8.60
C PHE A 12 -20.20 -5.51 -8.53
N SER A 13 -20.48 -6.07 -7.35
CA SER A 13 -20.89 -7.49 -7.20
C SER A 13 -22.23 -7.80 -7.88
N GLY A 14 -23.08 -6.78 -8.13
CA GLY A 14 -24.33 -6.94 -8.85
C GLY A 14 -24.21 -6.74 -10.37
N LEU A 15 -23.01 -6.43 -10.87
CA LEU A 15 -22.77 -6.21 -12.29
C LEU A 15 -22.65 -7.56 -13.00
N SER A 16 -23.78 -8.05 -13.53
CA SER A 16 -23.76 -9.17 -14.48
C SER A 16 -23.44 -8.62 -15.85
N LEU A 17 -22.35 -9.08 -16.44
CA LEU A 17 -22.04 -8.82 -17.84
C LEU A 17 -22.81 -9.80 -18.73
N PRO A 18 -23.04 -9.45 -20.00
CA PRO A 18 -23.57 -10.40 -20.97
C PRO A 18 -22.64 -11.60 -21.11
N ASP A 19 -23.20 -12.81 -21.03
CA ASP A 19 -22.44 -14.05 -21.24
C ASP A 19 -21.81 -14.04 -22.65
N GLY A 20 -20.49 -14.17 -22.73
CA GLY A 20 -19.78 -14.41 -23.99
C GLY A 20 -18.88 -13.28 -24.52
N GLU A 21 -18.69 -12.18 -23.80
CA GLU A 21 -17.56 -11.28 -24.07
C GLU A 21 -16.30 -11.80 -23.37
N ASP A 22 -15.28 -12.13 -24.17
CA ASP A 22 -13.95 -12.51 -23.71
C ASP A 22 -13.23 -11.25 -23.19
N LEU A 23 -13.66 -10.79 -22.01
CA LEU A 23 -13.12 -9.59 -21.39
C LEU A 23 -11.73 -9.87 -20.86
N ASN A 24 -10.82 -8.93 -21.11
CA ASN A 24 -9.52 -8.96 -20.45
C ASN A 24 -9.69 -8.79 -18.93
N ASP A 25 -8.71 -9.22 -18.14
CA ASP A 25 -8.69 -9.08 -16.68
C ASP A 25 -8.94 -7.65 -16.18
N ASN A 26 -8.68 -6.63 -17.01
CA ASN A 26 -8.93 -5.22 -16.67
C ASN A 26 -10.35 -4.74 -16.97
N GLU A 27 -11.13 -5.51 -17.69
CA GLU A 27 -12.48 -5.18 -18.16
C GLU A 27 -13.55 -5.97 -17.41
N ARG A 28 -13.17 -7.09 -16.78
CA ARG A 28 -14.07 -7.87 -15.93
C ARG A 28 -14.42 -7.12 -14.63
N PRO A 29 -15.61 -7.36 -14.05
CA PRO A 29 -16.00 -6.81 -12.78
C PRO A 29 -15.10 -7.41 -11.68
N PRO A 30 -14.75 -6.64 -10.63
CA PRO A 30 -13.90 -7.16 -9.56
C PRO A 30 -14.58 -8.30 -8.81
N GLU A 31 -13.86 -9.41 -8.67
CA GLU A 31 -14.29 -10.62 -7.98
C GLU A 31 -14.02 -10.53 -6.47
N PRO A 32 -14.62 -11.41 -5.63
CA PRO A 32 -14.39 -11.40 -4.20
C PRO A 32 -12.91 -11.36 -3.80
N GLU A 33 -12.03 -12.13 -4.47
CA GLU A 33 -10.59 -12.13 -4.18
C GLU A 33 -9.92 -10.78 -4.48
N ASP A 34 -10.38 -10.06 -5.51
CA ASP A 34 -9.84 -8.75 -5.86
C ASP A 34 -10.20 -7.71 -4.78
N TRP A 35 -11.39 -7.79 -4.21
CA TRP A 35 -11.78 -6.96 -3.07
C TRP A 35 -10.91 -7.21 -1.84
N GLU A 36 -10.59 -8.47 -1.54
CA GLU A 36 -9.68 -8.76 -0.42
C GLU A 36 -8.28 -8.19 -0.66
N LYS A 37 -7.76 -8.24 -1.90
CA LYS A 37 -6.47 -7.61 -2.24
C LYS A 37 -6.54 -6.10 -2.03
N VAL A 38 -7.63 -5.45 -2.44
CA VAL A 38 -7.83 -4.00 -2.25
C VAL A 38 -7.89 -3.65 -0.78
N GLU A 39 -8.60 -4.43 0.05
CA GLU A 39 -8.66 -4.22 1.51
C GLU A 39 -7.26 -4.29 2.15
N ARG A 40 -6.47 -5.33 1.81
CA ARG A 40 -5.08 -5.46 2.28
C ARG A 40 -4.19 -4.30 1.80
N LEU A 41 -4.37 -3.87 0.54
CA LEU A 41 -3.62 -2.76 -0.04
C LEU A 41 -3.96 -1.43 0.63
N VAL A 42 -5.24 -1.18 0.95
CA VAL A 42 -5.67 0.02 1.69
C VAL A 42 -4.98 0.10 3.04
N LEU A 43 -5.00 -0.99 3.83
CA LEU A 43 -4.33 -1.05 5.13
C LEU A 43 -2.82 -0.79 5.01
N PHE A 44 -2.18 -1.39 4.00
CA PHE A 44 -0.75 -1.19 3.76
C PHE A 44 -0.44 0.27 3.39
N LEU A 45 -1.22 0.88 2.50
CA LEU A 45 -1.01 2.25 2.06
C LEU A 45 -1.34 3.29 3.13
N GLU A 46 -2.21 2.98 4.09
CA GLU A 46 -2.53 3.88 5.20
C GLU A 46 -1.28 4.25 6.01
N GLY A 47 -0.44 3.26 6.35
CA GLY A 47 0.80 3.52 7.08
C GLY A 47 1.75 4.44 6.30
N PHE A 48 1.89 4.23 4.99
CA PHE A 48 2.69 5.11 4.12
C PHE A 48 2.11 6.52 4.00
N TYR A 49 0.79 6.64 3.95
CA TYR A 49 0.11 7.92 3.90
C TYR A 49 0.38 8.73 5.17
N LEU A 50 0.24 8.11 6.34
CA LEU A 50 0.52 8.77 7.62
C LEU A 50 1.98 9.25 7.71
N LEU A 51 2.94 8.42 7.31
CA LEU A 51 4.35 8.78 7.25
C LEU A 51 4.64 9.90 6.25
N THR A 52 4.12 9.80 5.03
CA THR A 52 4.31 10.82 3.99
C THR A 52 3.69 12.15 4.42
N LYS A 53 2.54 12.11 5.09
CA LYS A 53 1.91 13.31 5.67
C LYS A 53 2.79 13.94 6.75
N ARG A 54 3.45 13.16 7.61
CA ARG A 54 4.41 13.68 8.61
C ARG A 54 5.63 14.32 7.95
N ILE A 55 6.20 13.64 6.96
CA ILE A 55 7.37 14.14 6.21
C ILE A 55 7.02 15.43 5.45
N SER A 56 5.94 15.43 4.69
CA SER A 56 5.48 16.60 3.89
C SER A 56 5.01 17.77 4.74
N GLY A 57 4.43 17.50 5.92
CA GLY A 57 4.03 18.53 6.89
C GLY A 57 5.18 19.03 7.77
N SER A 58 6.35 18.40 7.72
CA SER A 58 7.53 18.89 8.43
C SER A 58 8.15 20.05 7.65
N HIS A 59 8.14 21.26 8.22
CA HIS A 59 9.08 22.28 7.77
C HIS A 59 10.48 21.78 8.14
N TYR A 60 11.28 21.42 7.14
CA TYR A 60 12.64 20.86 7.26
C TYR A 60 13.67 21.85 7.85
N VAL A 61 13.28 22.66 8.83
CA VAL A 61 14.14 23.67 9.48
C VAL A 61 15.32 23.01 10.22
N THR A 62 15.20 21.72 10.54
CA THR A 62 16.32 20.88 11.00
C THR A 62 16.26 19.52 10.31
N ALA A 63 17.25 19.23 9.46
CA ALA A 63 17.42 17.94 8.76
C ALA A 63 17.29 16.71 9.70
N ASN A 64 17.64 16.87 10.98
CA ASN A 64 17.52 15.85 12.03
C ASN A 64 16.10 15.28 12.19
N LYS A 65 15.04 16.08 12.02
CA LYS A 65 13.66 15.58 12.14
C LYS A 65 13.26 14.71 10.93
N GLY A 66 13.72 15.08 9.74
CA GLY A 66 13.49 14.30 8.53
C GLY A 66 14.14 12.92 8.58
N LEU A 67 15.36 12.82 9.12
CA LEU A 67 16.03 11.53 9.32
C LEU A 67 15.27 10.62 10.29
N GLY A 68 14.69 11.16 11.37
CA GLY A 68 13.89 10.37 12.30
C GLY A 68 12.63 9.77 11.65
N GLU A 69 11.94 10.52 10.80
CA GLU A 69 10.77 10.01 10.07
C GLU A 69 11.16 8.95 9.04
N ILE A 70 12.30 9.11 8.38
CA ILE A 70 12.84 8.13 7.43
C ILE A 70 13.26 6.84 8.17
N ALA A 71 13.93 6.95 9.33
CA ALA A 71 14.27 5.79 10.16
C ALA A 71 13.00 5.07 10.66
N SER A 72 11.97 5.81 11.09
CA SER A 72 10.68 5.22 11.46
C SER A 72 10.02 4.45 10.33
N MET A 73 10.17 4.89 9.08
CA MET A 73 9.68 4.17 7.89
C MET A 73 10.44 2.85 7.70
N TYR A 74 11.75 2.85 7.91
CA TYR A 74 12.57 1.65 7.83
C TYR A 74 12.14 0.61 8.89
N ASP A 75 11.95 1.04 10.14
CA ASP A 75 11.49 0.15 11.21
C ASP A 75 10.10 -0.44 10.93
N MET A 76 9.18 0.38 10.41
CA MET A 76 7.85 -0.08 10.04
C MET A 76 7.90 -1.16 8.94
N LEU A 77 8.72 -0.94 7.91
CA LEU A 77 8.95 -1.91 6.84
C LEU A 77 9.54 -3.23 7.34
N ASN A 78 10.50 -3.17 8.29
CA ASN A 78 11.08 -4.36 8.90
C ASN A 78 10.06 -5.16 9.72
N ASN A 79 9.17 -4.47 10.45
CA ASN A 79 8.11 -5.14 11.20
C ASN A 79 7.10 -5.79 10.25
N TRP A 80 6.73 -5.10 9.16
CA TRP A 80 5.79 -5.62 8.18
C TRP A 80 6.33 -6.77 7.35
N GLU A 81 7.64 -6.80 7.10
CA GLU A 81 8.33 -7.96 6.51
C GLU A 81 8.23 -9.22 7.39
N GLN A 82 8.01 -9.06 8.70
CA GLN A 82 7.81 -10.18 9.64
C GLN A 82 6.33 -10.52 9.87
N SER A 83 5.42 -9.91 9.12
CA SER A 83 3.98 -10.17 9.21
C SER A 83 3.62 -11.61 8.85
N GLU A 84 2.66 -12.20 9.57
CA GLU A 84 2.07 -13.52 9.23
C GLU A 84 1.17 -13.46 8.00
N ASP A 85 0.61 -12.30 7.67
CA ASP A 85 -0.09 -12.09 6.40
C ASP A 85 0.93 -12.05 5.25
N LEU A 86 0.99 -13.14 4.48
CA LEU A 86 1.92 -13.32 3.36
C LEU A 86 1.77 -12.26 2.26
N ASN A 87 0.56 -11.78 2.00
CA ASN A 87 0.36 -10.71 1.01
C ASN A 87 0.95 -9.41 1.53
N PHE A 88 0.74 -9.12 2.81
CA PHE A 88 1.28 -7.93 3.48
C PHE A 88 2.81 -7.98 3.58
N GLN A 89 3.37 -9.14 3.93
CA GLN A 89 4.80 -9.42 3.94
C GLN A 89 5.41 -9.23 2.54
N ALA A 90 4.81 -9.78 1.49
CA ALA A 90 5.31 -9.65 0.13
C ALA A 90 5.36 -8.17 -0.33
N MET A 91 4.32 -7.39 0.01
CA MET A 91 4.29 -5.95 -0.25
C MET A 91 5.39 -5.20 0.53
N ALA A 92 5.60 -5.56 1.80
CA ALA A 92 6.65 -4.97 2.64
C ALA A 92 8.04 -5.23 2.08
N ILE A 93 8.35 -6.46 1.68
CA ILE A 93 9.64 -6.84 1.05
C ILE A 93 9.87 -6.02 -0.23
N ALA A 94 8.85 -5.92 -1.08
CA ALA A 94 8.95 -5.16 -2.33
C ALA A 94 9.19 -3.65 -2.09
N MET A 95 8.52 -3.07 -1.09
CA MET A 95 8.73 -1.66 -0.72
C MET A 95 10.05 -1.42 -0.02
N LYS A 96 10.48 -2.31 0.87
CA LYS A 96 11.79 -2.24 1.53
C LYS A 96 12.93 -2.26 0.52
N LYS A 97 12.86 -3.13 -0.50
CA LYS A 97 13.82 -3.13 -1.60
C LYS A 97 13.92 -1.78 -2.32
N LYS A 98 12.79 -1.08 -2.52
CA LYS A 98 12.80 0.27 -3.09
C LYS A 98 13.36 1.29 -2.09
N PHE A 99 12.97 1.19 -0.83
CA PHE A 99 13.47 2.03 0.25
C PHE A 99 15.01 1.95 0.36
N ASP A 100 15.57 0.76 0.45
CA ASP A 100 17.00 0.51 0.55
C ASP A 100 17.76 1.06 -0.67
N LYS A 101 17.17 0.99 -1.86
CA LYS A 101 17.75 1.57 -3.08
C LYS A 101 17.92 3.08 -2.99
N TYR A 102 16.96 3.80 -2.39
CA TYR A 102 16.98 5.27 -2.31
C TYR A 102 17.63 5.80 -1.03
N TRP A 103 17.51 5.06 0.07
CA TRP A 103 17.84 5.54 1.41
C TRP A 103 18.83 4.64 2.17
N GLY A 104 19.09 3.42 1.71
CA GLY A 104 19.95 2.44 2.39
C GLY A 104 21.43 2.85 2.50
N MET A 105 21.86 3.87 1.76
CA MET A 105 23.20 4.47 1.92
C MET A 105 23.29 5.40 3.13
N TRP A 106 22.16 5.90 3.64
CA TRP A 106 22.09 6.94 4.67
C TRP A 106 21.67 6.41 6.06
N ILE A 107 21.17 5.17 6.13
CA ILE A 107 20.48 4.60 7.33
C ILE A 107 21.21 3.36 7.86
N ARG A 108 22.50 3.19 7.57
CA ARG A 108 23.30 2.10 8.17
C ARG A 108 23.83 2.45 9.54
#